data_AF-A0A4Q7V7M6-F1
#
_entry.id   AF-A0A4Q7V7M6-F1
#
_cell.length_a   1.000
_cell.length_b   1.000
_cell.length_c   1.000
_cell.angle_alpha   90.00
_cell.angle_beta   90.00
_cell.angle_gamma   90.00
#
_symmetry.space_group_name_H-M   'P 1'
#
loop_
_entity.id
_entity.type
_entity.pdbx_description
1 polymer ?
#
loop_
_entity_poly.entity_id
_entity_poly.type
_entity_poly.pdbx_seq_one_letter_code
_entity_poly.pdbx_strand_id
1 'polypeptide(L)'
;MKIFKQTLLAFIAIMCFVSCDKDDSESKNELETKASINAKWVVEGTSEFKSFEFNESGNYIIVKEGTVKSSASNSILFGTYEYDADQTITLSEFGTIKISDYGTDHMNFVVELKDGTEEPVSLKATKKEEMGSSERTDLLCRSWKLIRINDVNVEGTEEEITVLFSKAGTYFVEFVNPNPDVLGGLAEWSWSNSSKTAINYSWTQYGEGGTFDIVELTDNSLKILEEFEGEESEMSTLVPLNN
;
A
#
# COMPACT_ATOMS: atom_id res chain seq x y z
N MET A 1 30.69 69.24 -0.38
CA MET A 1 30.92 68.79 -1.78
C MET A 1 30.32 67.38 -1.90
N LYS A 2 29.34 67.21 -2.82
CA LYS A 2 28.54 66.00 -3.15
C LYS A 2 27.69 65.47 -1.97
N ILE A 3 26.40 65.80 -1.80
CA ILE A 3 25.21 65.59 -2.66
C ILE A 3 25.19 64.20 -3.29
N PHE A 4 24.41 63.29 -2.69
CA PHE A 4 23.59 62.35 -3.46
C PHE A 4 22.21 62.24 -2.79
N LYS A 5 21.22 62.79 -3.49
CA LYS A 5 19.79 62.57 -3.28
C LYS A 5 19.46 61.18 -3.81
N GLN A 6 18.58 60.46 -3.16
CA GLN A 6 17.48 59.79 -3.84
C GLN A 6 16.31 59.61 -2.88
N THR A 7 15.16 60.03 -3.37
CA THR A 7 13.90 60.28 -2.69
C THR A 7 12.98 59.07 -2.89
N LEU A 8 12.13 58.82 -1.88
CA LEU A 8 10.70 58.52 -2.00
C LEU A 8 10.29 57.18 -2.68
N LEU A 9 9.57 56.33 -1.96
CA LEU A 9 8.11 56.18 -2.12
C LEU A 9 7.58 55.12 -1.14
N ALA A 10 6.72 55.55 -0.22
CA ALA A 10 5.77 54.68 0.44
C ALA A 10 4.70 54.30 -0.60
N PHE A 11 4.65 53.04 -1.00
CA PHE A 11 3.58 52.51 -1.84
C PHE A 11 2.49 51.94 -0.94
N ILE A 12 1.48 52.77 -0.65
CA ILE A 12 0.16 52.29 -0.23
C ILE A 12 -0.51 51.79 -1.50
N ALA A 13 -0.55 50.47 -1.69
CA ALA A 13 -1.41 49.83 -2.67
C ALA A 13 -2.64 49.29 -1.94
N ILE A 14 -3.71 50.08 -1.97
CA ILE A 14 -5.07 49.58 -1.88
C ILE A 14 -5.28 48.71 -3.12
N MET A 15 -5.40 47.39 -2.95
CA MET A 15 -6.02 46.52 -3.96
C MET A 15 -7.10 45.68 -3.27
N CYS A 16 -8.32 46.10 -3.58
CA CYS A 16 -9.49 45.28 -3.86
C CYS A 16 -9.62 43.95 -3.12
N PHE A 17 -10.59 43.90 -2.21
CA PHE A 17 -11.36 42.70 -1.91
C PHE A 17 -11.82 42.07 -3.24
N VAL A 18 -11.13 41.02 -3.67
CA VAL A 18 -11.71 40.01 -4.54
C VAL A 18 -12.31 38.98 -3.58
N SER A 19 -13.60 39.13 -3.30
CA SER A 19 -14.41 38.04 -2.79
C SER A 19 -14.48 36.99 -3.90
N CYS A 20 -13.51 36.08 -3.92
CA CYS A 20 -13.74 34.78 -4.50
C CYS A 20 -14.57 34.01 -3.48
N ASP A 21 -15.88 33.94 -3.70
CA ASP A 21 -16.61 32.71 -3.39
C ASP A 21 -15.91 31.62 -4.20
N LYS A 22 -15.00 30.90 -3.57
CA LYS A 22 -14.67 29.55 -3.96
C LYS A 22 -15.32 28.68 -2.92
N ASP A 23 -16.37 27.99 -3.35
CA ASP A 23 -16.96 26.88 -2.62
C ASP A 23 -15.83 25.92 -2.23
N ASP A 24 -15.43 25.96 -0.96
CA ASP A 24 -14.55 25.00 -0.31
C ASP A 24 -15.35 23.72 0.01
N SER A 25 -15.93 23.06 -1.00
CA SER A 25 -16.72 21.84 -0.80
C SER A 25 -16.22 20.58 -1.51
N GLU A 26 -15.17 20.64 -2.34
CA GLU A 26 -14.74 19.45 -3.10
C GLU A 26 -13.52 18.71 -2.52
N SER A 27 -12.66 19.37 -1.73
CA SER A 27 -11.41 18.73 -1.25
C SER A 27 -11.54 17.87 0.01
N LYS A 28 -12.67 17.94 0.73
CA LYS A 28 -12.90 17.12 1.93
C LYS A 28 -13.34 15.69 1.61
N ASN A 29 -13.93 15.46 0.44
CA ASN A 29 -14.55 14.17 0.11
C ASN A 29 -13.53 13.13 -0.40
N GLU A 30 -12.51 13.57 -1.15
CA GLU A 30 -11.50 12.68 -1.73
C GLU A 30 -10.59 12.05 -0.68
N LEU A 31 -10.05 12.86 0.26
CA LEU A 31 -9.15 12.37 1.30
C LEU A 31 -9.88 11.44 2.29
N GLU A 32 -11.12 11.78 2.67
CA GLU A 32 -11.95 10.93 3.52
C GLU A 32 -12.29 9.61 2.83
N THR A 33 -12.59 9.65 1.52
CA THR A 33 -12.88 8.42 0.77
C THR A 33 -11.63 7.57 0.57
N LYS A 34 -10.48 8.18 0.22
CA LYS A 34 -9.19 7.46 0.11
C LYS A 34 -8.83 6.80 1.43
N ALA A 35 -8.96 7.51 2.54
CA ALA A 35 -8.78 6.93 3.88
C ALA A 35 -9.78 5.80 4.17
N SER A 36 -11.01 5.90 3.69
CA SER A 36 -12.06 4.90 3.89
C SER A 36 -11.84 3.60 3.13
N ILE A 37 -11.27 3.65 1.92
CA ILE A 37 -11.06 2.45 1.09
C ILE A 37 -9.78 1.69 1.46
N ASN A 38 -8.87 2.33 2.20
CA ASN A 38 -7.61 1.74 2.66
C ASN A 38 -7.86 0.65 3.68
N ALA A 39 -8.12 -0.55 3.18
CA ALA A 39 -8.38 -1.75 3.92
C ALA A 39 -8.26 -2.96 3.00
N LYS A 40 -8.32 -4.16 3.59
CA LYS A 40 -8.60 -5.39 2.87
C LYS A 40 -10.10 -5.63 2.82
N TRP A 41 -10.63 -5.75 1.61
CA TRP A 41 -12.03 -6.03 1.30
C TRP A 41 -12.15 -7.46 0.77
N VAL A 42 -12.84 -8.32 1.52
CA VAL A 42 -13.08 -9.72 1.16
C VAL A 42 -14.35 -9.81 0.35
N VAL A 43 -14.24 -10.30 -0.89
CA VAL A 43 -15.36 -10.41 -1.81
C VAL A 43 -16.30 -11.52 -1.35
N GLU A 44 -17.60 -11.22 -1.34
CA GLU A 44 -18.66 -12.15 -0.98
C GLU A 44 -19.19 -12.92 -2.19
N GLY A 45 -19.65 -14.15 -1.94
CA GLY A 45 -20.27 -14.99 -2.97
C GLY A 45 -19.27 -15.68 -3.89
N THR A 46 -19.78 -16.21 -5.01
CA THR A 46 -18.95 -16.85 -6.03
C THR A 46 -18.59 -15.83 -7.10
N SER A 47 -17.34 -15.37 -7.09
CA SER A 47 -16.78 -14.54 -8.15
C SER A 47 -15.38 -15.05 -8.50
N GLU A 48 -14.82 -14.56 -9.60
CA GLU A 48 -13.40 -14.80 -9.90
C GLU A 48 -12.45 -14.08 -8.94
N PHE A 49 -12.95 -13.15 -8.11
CA PHE A 49 -12.19 -12.36 -7.15
C PHE A 49 -12.42 -12.85 -5.72
N LYS A 50 -11.34 -12.89 -4.93
CA LYS A 50 -11.35 -13.21 -3.50
C LYS A 50 -11.26 -11.97 -2.63
N SER A 51 -10.36 -11.06 -2.97
CA SER A 51 -10.17 -9.84 -2.20
C SER A 51 -9.50 -8.74 -3.00
N PHE A 52 -9.78 -7.50 -2.58
CA PHE A 52 -9.11 -6.29 -2.99
C PHE A 52 -8.53 -5.65 -1.73
N GLU A 53 -7.30 -5.16 -1.79
CA GLU A 53 -6.65 -4.50 -0.66
C GLU A 53 -5.96 -3.24 -1.14
N PHE A 54 -6.24 -2.12 -0.49
CA PHE A 54 -5.68 -0.81 -0.81
C PHE A 54 -4.93 -0.26 0.40
N ASN A 55 -3.85 0.47 0.16
CA ASN A 55 -3.10 1.11 1.24
C ASN A 55 -2.82 2.60 0.98
N GLU A 56 -2.39 3.30 2.02
CA GLU A 56 -2.07 4.74 1.98
C GLU A 56 -0.87 5.05 1.09
N SER A 57 0.02 4.07 0.85
CA SER A 57 1.13 4.19 -0.10
C SER A 57 0.67 4.21 -1.57
N GLY A 58 -0.62 4.05 -1.86
CA GLY A 58 -1.14 4.05 -3.23
C GLY A 58 -0.93 2.72 -3.96
N ASN A 59 -0.73 1.62 -3.23
CA ASN A 59 -0.65 0.28 -3.80
C ASN A 59 -1.95 -0.50 -3.61
N TYR A 60 -2.21 -1.42 -4.54
CA TYR A 60 -3.29 -2.39 -4.42
C TYR A 60 -2.75 -3.83 -4.45
N ILE A 61 -3.50 -4.74 -3.82
CA ILE A 61 -3.38 -6.19 -4.03
C ILE A 61 -4.75 -6.73 -4.44
N ILE A 62 -4.82 -7.49 -5.53
CA ILE A 62 -6.00 -8.25 -5.95
C ILE A 62 -5.67 -9.73 -5.90
N VAL A 63 -6.54 -10.51 -5.27
CA VAL A 63 -6.45 -11.97 -5.26
C VAL A 63 -7.61 -12.52 -6.07
N LYS A 64 -7.32 -13.28 -7.13
CA LYS A 64 -8.32 -14.00 -7.93
C LYS A 64 -8.37 -15.48 -7.54
N GLU A 65 -9.53 -16.12 -7.75
CA GLU A 65 -9.70 -17.57 -7.66
C GLU A 65 -8.96 -18.25 -8.82
N GLY A 66 -8.14 -19.26 -8.51
CA GLY A 66 -7.47 -20.07 -9.54
C GLY A 66 -8.48 -20.84 -10.40
N THR A 67 -8.33 -20.75 -11.72
CA THR A 67 -9.15 -21.52 -12.68
C THR A 67 -8.83 -23.02 -12.72
N VAL A 68 -7.82 -23.51 -11.96
CA VAL A 68 -7.44 -24.92 -11.90
C VAL A 68 -7.58 -25.45 -10.48
N LYS A 69 -8.56 -26.33 -10.24
CA LYS A 69 -8.88 -27.01 -8.95
C LYS A 69 -7.81 -28.00 -8.44
N SER A 70 -6.54 -27.80 -8.77
CA SER A 70 -5.44 -28.67 -8.40
C SER A 70 -4.23 -27.81 -8.01
N SER A 71 -4.07 -27.66 -6.69
CA SER A 71 -2.90 -27.10 -5.99
C SER A 71 -2.82 -25.56 -5.95
N ALA A 72 -3.39 -24.95 -4.91
CA ALA A 72 -3.00 -23.65 -4.33
C ALA A 72 -2.81 -22.41 -5.25
N SER A 73 -3.42 -22.31 -6.43
CA SER A 73 -3.10 -21.23 -7.38
C SER A 73 -4.10 -20.07 -7.36
N ASN A 74 -4.10 -19.24 -6.32
CA ASN A 74 -4.66 -17.88 -6.46
C ASN A 74 -3.72 -17.07 -7.37
N SER A 75 -4.24 -16.31 -8.34
CA SER A 75 -3.41 -15.29 -8.99
C SER A 75 -3.44 -14.02 -8.14
N ILE A 76 -2.25 -13.50 -7.85
CA ILE A 76 -2.05 -12.29 -7.06
C ILE A 76 -1.60 -11.21 -8.04
N LEU A 77 -2.30 -10.09 -8.03
CA LEU A 77 -1.94 -8.90 -8.79
C LEU A 77 -1.56 -7.80 -7.81
N PHE A 78 -0.46 -7.13 -8.09
CA PHE A 78 0.01 -5.98 -7.34
C PHE A 78 0.28 -4.83 -8.30
N GLY A 79 0.09 -3.61 -7.83
CA GLY A 79 0.31 -2.43 -8.63
C GLY A 79 0.04 -1.15 -7.86
N THR A 80 -0.09 -0.06 -8.59
CA THR A 80 -0.46 1.25 -8.05
C THR A 80 -1.90 1.58 -8.41
N TYR A 81 -2.53 2.40 -7.57
CA TYR A 81 -3.85 2.93 -7.85
C TYR A 81 -3.90 4.45 -7.72
N GLU A 82 -4.72 5.05 -8.55
CA GLU A 82 -5.13 6.44 -8.43
C GLU A 82 -6.64 6.47 -8.18
N TYR A 83 -7.07 7.38 -7.33
CA TYR A 83 -8.48 7.60 -7.01
C TYR A 83 -8.89 8.96 -7.56
N ASP A 84 -9.96 9.02 -8.33
CA ASP A 84 -10.51 10.27 -8.84
C ASP A 84 -11.74 10.74 -8.04
N ALA A 85 -12.12 12.00 -8.26
CA ALA A 85 -13.24 12.65 -7.57
C ALA A 85 -14.61 11.99 -7.84
N ASP A 86 -14.72 11.16 -8.88
CA ASP A 86 -15.96 10.49 -9.31
C ASP A 86 -16.10 9.08 -8.71
N GLN A 87 -15.36 8.79 -7.64
CA GLN A 87 -15.32 7.49 -6.98
C GLN A 87 -14.83 6.35 -7.88
N THR A 88 -13.98 6.69 -8.85
CA THR A 88 -13.33 5.72 -9.72
C THR A 88 -11.89 5.52 -9.27
N ILE A 89 -11.52 4.27 -9.03
CA ILE A 89 -10.14 3.85 -8.79
C ILE A 89 -9.59 3.33 -10.11
N THR A 90 -8.51 3.93 -10.61
CA THR A 90 -7.74 3.40 -11.74
C THR A 90 -6.61 2.53 -11.20
N LEU A 91 -6.54 1.28 -11.67
CA LEU A 91 -5.56 0.28 -11.26
C LEU A 91 -4.55 0.06 -12.38
N SER A 92 -3.26 0.30 -12.10
CA SER A 92 -2.17 0.13 -13.06
C SER A 92 -2.23 -1.25 -13.73
N GLU A 93 -2.21 -1.31 -15.05
CA GLU A 93 -2.23 -2.57 -15.84
C GLU A 93 -3.41 -3.53 -15.60
N PHE A 94 -4.42 -3.16 -14.81
CA PHE A 94 -5.57 -4.04 -14.53
C PHE A 94 -6.89 -3.49 -15.07
N GLY A 95 -7.24 -2.24 -14.78
CA GLY A 95 -8.54 -1.69 -15.14
C GLY A 95 -9.02 -0.59 -14.20
N THR A 96 -10.35 -0.42 -14.11
CA THR A 96 -10.98 0.55 -13.22
C THR A 96 -11.95 -0.12 -12.26
N ILE A 97 -12.12 0.49 -11.09
CA ILE A 97 -13.14 0.14 -10.12
C ILE A 97 -14.01 1.37 -9.89
N LYS A 98 -15.31 1.23 -10.10
CA LYS A 98 -16.28 2.26 -9.72
C LYS A 98 -16.97 1.87 -8.42
N ILE A 99 -16.77 2.66 -7.38
CA ILE A 99 -17.45 2.46 -6.11
C ILE A 99 -18.91 2.90 -6.27
N SER A 100 -19.82 2.00 -5.93
CA SER A 100 -21.27 2.25 -6.03
C SER A 100 -21.92 2.50 -4.68
N ASP A 101 -21.32 1.99 -3.61
CA ASP A 101 -21.74 2.14 -2.22
C ASP A 101 -20.56 1.75 -1.32
N TYR A 102 -20.32 2.50 -0.25
CA TYR A 102 -19.30 2.16 0.74
C TYR A 102 -19.76 2.59 2.14
N GLY A 103 -19.43 1.76 3.11
CA GLY A 103 -19.60 2.03 4.52
C GLY A 103 -18.39 1.55 5.31
N THR A 104 -18.46 1.62 6.64
CA THR A 104 -17.33 1.25 7.51
C THR A 104 -16.85 -0.18 7.30
N ASP A 105 -17.77 -1.13 7.08
CA ASP A 105 -17.48 -2.56 7.04
C ASP A 105 -17.91 -3.25 5.73
N HIS A 106 -18.48 -2.50 4.78
CA HIS A 106 -18.96 -3.05 3.51
C HIS A 106 -18.67 -2.12 2.33
N MET A 107 -18.50 -2.70 1.16
CA MET A 107 -18.29 -1.96 -0.09
C MET A 107 -18.93 -2.71 -1.26
N ASN A 108 -19.67 -1.99 -2.11
CA ASN A 108 -20.16 -2.49 -3.37
C ASN A 108 -19.48 -1.71 -4.50
N PHE A 109 -18.93 -2.43 -5.48
CA PHE A 109 -18.19 -1.81 -6.56
C PHE A 109 -18.29 -2.61 -7.86
N VAL A 110 -18.02 -1.93 -8.97
CA VAL A 110 -18.02 -2.51 -10.31
C VAL A 110 -16.59 -2.51 -10.84
N VAL A 111 -16.11 -3.65 -11.30
CA VAL A 111 -14.79 -3.83 -11.91
C VAL A 111 -14.94 -3.84 -13.43
N GLU A 112 -14.14 -3.02 -14.11
CA GLU A 112 -14.03 -3.02 -15.58
C GLU A 112 -12.55 -3.27 -15.96
N LEU A 113 -12.30 -4.31 -16.75
CA LEU A 113 -10.94 -4.68 -17.15
C LEU A 113 -10.39 -3.71 -18.21
N LYS A 114 -9.09 -3.42 -18.14
CA LYS A 114 -8.40 -2.46 -19.03
C LYS A 114 -8.55 -2.80 -20.52
N ASP A 115 -8.65 -4.08 -20.87
CA ASP A 115 -8.79 -4.52 -22.26
C ASP A 115 -10.22 -4.44 -22.80
N GLY A 116 -11.20 -4.17 -21.92
CA GLY A 116 -12.63 -4.11 -22.27
C GLY A 116 -13.19 -5.40 -22.87
N THR A 117 -12.51 -6.53 -22.70
CA THR A 117 -12.89 -7.80 -23.33
C THR A 117 -13.99 -8.54 -22.57
N GLU A 118 -14.23 -8.16 -21.32
CA GLU A 118 -15.22 -8.76 -20.43
C GLU A 118 -16.23 -7.72 -19.95
N GLU A 119 -17.46 -8.18 -19.71
CA GLU A 119 -18.53 -7.34 -19.15
C GLU A 119 -18.18 -6.90 -17.72
N PRO A 120 -18.54 -5.67 -17.29
CA PRO A 120 -18.25 -5.21 -15.95
C PRO A 120 -18.83 -6.11 -14.86
N VAL A 121 -18.02 -6.40 -13.82
CA VAL A 121 -18.38 -7.32 -12.75
C VAL A 121 -18.80 -6.54 -11.51
N SER A 122 -20.04 -6.72 -11.06
CA SER A 122 -20.53 -6.14 -9.80
C SER A 122 -20.16 -7.02 -8.61
N LEU A 123 -19.45 -6.46 -7.64
CA LEU A 123 -18.94 -7.15 -6.47
C LEU A 123 -19.48 -6.52 -5.18
N LYS A 124 -19.68 -7.38 -4.18
CA LYS A 124 -19.94 -6.99 -2.79
C LYS A 124 -18.78 -7.50 -1.95
N ALA A 125 -18.30 -6.69 -1.03
CA ALA A 125 -17.20 -7.05 -0.17
C ALA A 125 -17.40 -6.55 1.26
N THR A 126 -16.81 -7.27 2.21
CA THR A 126 -16.75 -6.90 3.62
C THR A 126 -15.34 -6.56 4.03
N LYS A 127 -15.20 -5.58 4.92
CA LYS A 127 -13.91 -5.20 5.49
C LYS A 127 -13.37 -6.36 6.36
N LYS A 128 -12.13 -6.76 6.12
CA LYS A 128 -11.41 -7.71 6.98
C LYS A 128 -11.10 -7.03 8.32
N GLU A 129 -11.18 -7.80 9.40
CA GLU A 129 -10.75 -7.34 10.73
C GLU A 129 -9.28 -6.89 10.71
N GLU A 130 -9.02 -5.76 11.36
CA GLU A 130 -7.71 -5.13 11.42
C GLU A 130 -7.14 -5.18 12.85
N MET A 131 -5.82 -5.33 12.95
CA MET A 131 -5.14 -5.18 14.22
C MET A 131 -5.23 -3.74 14.74
N GLY A 132 -5.25 -3.58 16.07
CA GLY A 132 -5.39 -2.28 16.72
C GLY A 132 -4.26 -1.30 16.39
N SER A 133 -4.64 -0.05 16.11
CA SER A 133 -3.71 1.05 15.84
C SER A 133 -2.76 1.31 17.02
N SER A 134 -1.55 1.72 16.66
CA SER A 134 -0.53 2.28 17.56
C SER A 134 0.55 2.90 16.69
N GLU A 135 1.33 3.82 17.23
CA GLU A 135 2.43 4.47 16.52
C GLU A 135 3.28 3.48 15.69
N ARG A 136 3.74 2.37 16.28
CA ARG A 136 4.56 1.37 15.56
C ARG A 136 3.79 0.59 14.49
N THR A 137 2.52 0.30 14.71
CA THR A 137 1.66 -0.40 13.73
C THR A 137 1.34 0.50 12.56
N ASP A 138 0.94 1.74 12.83
CA ASP A 138 0.61 2.74 11.81
C ASP A 138 1.86 3.13 11.00
N LEU A 139 3.03 3.14 11.64
CA LEU A 139 4.30 3.37 10.99
C LEU A 139 4.73 2.22 10.09
N LEU A 140 4.59 0.96 10.55
CA LEU A 140 4.96 -0.22 9.78
C LEU A 140 4.01 -0.48 8.60
N CYS A 141 2.70 -0.28 8.77
CA CYS A 141 1.68 -0.68 7.79
C CYS A 141 1.67 0.24 6.56
N ARG A 142 2.55 -0.05 5.61
CA ARG A 142 2.73 0.64 4.33
C ARG A 142 3.54 -0.25 3.40
N SER A 143 3.83 0.27 2.21
CA SER A 143 4.78 -0.33 1.29
C SER A 143 6.21 0.13 1.57
N TRP A 144 7.15 -0.79 1.44
CA TRP A 144 8.58 -0.61 1.69
C TRP A 144 9.38 -1.17 0.52
N LYS A 145 10.48 -0.54 0.18
CA LYS A 145 11.46 -1.03 -0.80
C LYS A 145 12.72 -1.47 -0.06
N LEU A 146 13.18 -2.70 -0.30
CA LEU A 146 14.47 -3.16 0.20
C LEU A 146 15.59 -2.47 -0.58
N ILE A 147 16.53 -1.88 0.15
CA ILE A 147 17.67 -1.17 -0.45
C ILE A 147 19.01 -1.75 -0.04
N ARG A 148 19.11 -2.46 1.09
CA ARG A 148 20.35 -3.13 1.49
C ARG A 148 20.12 -4.44 2.21
N ILE A 149 21.04 -5.39 2.00
CA ILE A 149 21.22 -6.59 2.81
C ILE A 149 22.67 -6.57 3.32
N ASN A 150 22.88 -6.68 4.63
CA ASN A 150 24.20 -6.66 5.26
C ASN A 150 25.08 -5.49 4.79
N ASP A 151 24.47 -4.29 4.73
CA ASP A 151 25.04 -3.03 4.21
C ASP A 151 25.41 -3.01 2.71
N VAL A 152 25.13 -4.09 1.95
CA VAL A 152 25.31 -4.16 0.50
C VAL A 152 24.05 -3.69 -0.21
N ASN A 153 24.19 -2.79 -1.20
CA ASN A 153 23.05 -2.30 -1.99
C ASN A 153 22.49 -3.40 -2.91
N VAL A 154 21.17 -3.55 -2.94
CA VAL A 154 20.46 -4.54 -3.77
C VAL A 154 19.64 -3.91 -4.91
N GLU A 155 19.69 -2.60 -5.09
CA GLU A 155 18.98 -1.96 -6.22
C GLU A 155 19.48 -2.47 -7.57
N GLY A 156 18.55 -2.90 -8.43
CA GLY A 156 18.79 -3.50 -9.73
C GLY A 156 19.20 -4.97 -9.71
N THR A 157 19.22 -5.62 -8.53
CA THR A 157 19.56 -7.03 -8.39
C THR A 157 18.30 -7.90 -8.26
N GLU A 158 18.48 -9.23 -8.26
CA GLU A 158 17.38 -10.19 -8.02
C GLU A 158 16.88 -10.13 -6.57
N GLU A 159 17.64 -9.53 -5.63
CA GLU A 159 17.20 -9.30 -4.25
C GLU A 159 16.41 -8.00 -4.07
N GLU A 160 16.26 -7.16 -5.11
CA GLU A 160 15.43 -5.96 -5.01
C GLU A 160 13.95 -6.35 -4.86
N ILE A 161 13.38 -6.07 -3.69
CA ILE A 161 11.97 -6.39 -3.39
C ILE A 161 11.18 -5.18 -2.93
N THR A 162 9.88 -5.24 -3.20
CA THR A 162 8.84 -4.48 -2.51
C THR A 162 8.19 -5.35 -1.47
N VAL A 163 7.98 -4.78 -0.28
CA VAL A 163 7.30 -5.41 0.84
C VAL A 163 6.11 -4.57 1.25
N LEU A 164 4.95 -5.18 1.49
CA LEU A 164 3.79 -4.50 2.05
C LEU A 164 3.35 -5.19 3.34
N PHE A 165 3.19 -4.39 4.39
CA PHE A 165 2.51 -4.78 5.63
C PHE A 165 1.18 -4.06 5.73
N SER A 166 0.11 -4.77 6.05
CA SER A 166 -1.20 -4.15 6.31
C SER A 166 -1.75 -4.48 7.69
N LYS A 167 -2.67 -3.63 8.16
CA LYS A 167 -3.39 -3.87 9.42
C LYS A 167 -4.29 -5.11 9.37
N ALA A 168 -4.67 -5.57 8.18
CA ALA A 168 -5.41 -6.81 7.99
C ALA A 168 -4.54 -8.07 8.20
N GLY A 169 -3.25 -7.88 8.52
CA GLY A 169 -2.28 -8.96 8.71
C GLY A 169 -1.65 -9.43 7.40
N THR A 170 -1.82 -8.73 6.28
CA THR A 170 -1.18 -9.08 5.01
C THR A 170 0.31 -8.75 5.06
N TYR A 171 1.15 -9.73 4.76
CA TYR A 171 2.57 -9.57 4.45
C TYR A 171 2.75 -9.97 2.99
N PHE A 172 3.09 -9.02 2.13
CA PHE A 172 3.26 -9.25 0.70
C PHE A 172 4.70 -8.95 0.31
N VAL A 173 5.27 -9.80 -0.54
CA VAL A 173 6.60 -9.63 -1.12
C VAL A 173 6.49 -9.73 -2.63
N GLU A 174 7.11 -8.81 -3.34
CA GLU A 174 7.29 -8.87 -4.80
C GLU A 174 8.72 -8.53 -5.18
N PHE A 175 9.29 -9.32 -6.08
CA PHE A 175 10.60 -9.05 -6.65
C PHE A 175 10.47 -8.06 -7.79
N VAL A 176 11.28 -6.99 -7.75
CA VAL A 176 11.35 -5.99 -8.84
C VAL A 176 11.97 -6.63 -10.09
N ASN A 177 12.97 -7.48 -9.91
CA ASN A 177 13.63 -8.25 -10.98
C ASN A 177 13.40 -9.76 -10.74
N PRO A 178 12.20 -10.29 -11.01
CA PRO A 178 11.85 -11.64 -10.63
C PRO A 178 12.66 -12.69 -11.41
N ASN A 179 13.22 -13.64 -10.66
CA ASN A 179 13.77 -14.88 -11.20
C ASN A 179 12.64 -15.93 -11.30
N PRO A 180 12.52 -16.71 -12.39
CA PRO A 180 11.50 -17.76 -12.52
C PRO A 180 11.43 -18.75 -11.34
N ASP A 181 12.55 -18.94 -10.64
CA ASP A 181 12.67 -19.90 -9.53
C ASP A 181 12.34 -19.29 -8.16
N VAL A 182 12.26 -17.96 -8.05
CA VAL A 182 11.96 -17.25 -6.79
C VAL A 182 10.77 -16.33 -7.00
N LEU A 183 9.63 -16.75 -6.47
CA LEU A 183 8.40 -15.99 -6.54
C LEU A 183 8.12 -15.31 -5.21
N GLY A 184 7.74 -14.03 -5.29
CA GLY A 184 7.08 -13.36 -4.19
C GLY A 184 5.68 -13.95 -3.94
N GLY A 185 4.93 -13.33 -3.04
CA GLY A 185 3.55 -13.76 -2.79
C GLY A 185 2.94 -13.16 -1.55
N LEU A 186 1.86 -13.80 -1.11
CA LEU A 186 1.13 -13.42 0.10
C LEU A 186 1.45 -14.36 1.26
N ALA A 187 1.70 -13.73 2.39
CA ALA A 187 1.83 -14.32 3.71
C ALA A 187 0.96 -13.55 4.70
N GLU A 188 0.91 -14.08 5.91
CA GLU A 188 0.30 -13.43 7.06
C GLU A 188 1.39 -12.95 8.01
N TRP A 189 1.16 -11.83 8.70
CA TRP A 189 2.02 -11.37 9.79
C TRP A 189 1.25 -10.95 11.04
N SER A 190 1.94 -10.96 12.17
CA SER A 190 1.46 -10.40 13.43
C SER A 190 2.63 -9.94 14.30
N TRP A 191 2.34 -9.06 15.27
CA TRP A 191 3.31 -8.74 16.32
C TRP A 191 3.58 -9.98 17.18
N SER A 192 4.86 -10.35 17.34
CA SER A 192 5.23 -11.50 18.20
C SER A 192 5.28 -11.13 19.68
N ASN A 193 5.36 -9.83 20.00
CA ASN A 193 5.44 -9.32 21.35
C ASN A 193 4.65 -8.01 21.52
N SER A 194 4.31 -7.69 22.77
CA SER A 194 3.56 -6.48 23.12
C SER A 194 4.35 -5.18 22.96
N SER A 195 5.69 -5.26 22.96
CA SER A 195 6.58 -4.12 22.66
C SER A 195 6.60 -3.75 21.18
N LYS A 196 6.01 -4.59 20.30
CA LYS A 196 5.97 -4.40 18.84
C LYS A 196 7.36 -4.24 18.24
N THR A 197 8.31 -5.04 18.72
CA THR A 197 9.71 -5.04 18.27
C THR A 197 10.08 -6.27 17.47
N ALA A 198 9.16 -7.22 17.29
CA ALA A 198 9.38 -8.39 16.46
C ALA A 198 8.08 -8.86 15.80
N ILE A 199 8.22 -9.49 14.64
CA ILE A 199 7.11 -9.92 13.78
C ILE A 199 7.18 -11.43 13.62
N ASN A 200 6.03 -12.09 13.73
CA ASN A 200 5.85 -13.44 13.21
C ASN A 200 5.29 -13.34 11.79
N TYR A 201 5.83 -14.10 10.85
CA TYR A 201 5.26 -14.24 9.51
C TYR A 201 5.00 -15.72 9.17
N SER A 202 4.03 -15.96 8.30
CA SER A 202 3.62 -17.30 7.89
C SER A 202 3.24 -17.35 6.42
N TRP A 203 4.01 -18.11 5.65
CA TRP A 203 3.75 -18.50 4.27
C TRP A 203 2.93 -19.80 4.26
N THR A 204 1.63 -19.68 4.52
CA THR A 204 0.72 -20.83 4.64
C THR A 204 0.73 -21.73 3.39
N GLN A 205 0.94 -21.14 2.21
CA GLN A 205 1.08 -21.84 0.93
C GLN A 205 2.33 -22.74 0.84
N TYR A 206 3.39 -22.43 1.59
CA TYR A 206 4.62 -23.20 1.66
C TYR A 206 4.74 -24.01 2.96
N GLY A 207 3.86 -23.76 3.94
CA GLY A 207 3.99 -24.33 5.28
C GLY A 207 5.21 -23.80 6.04
N GLU A 208 5.70 -22.63 5.63
CA GLU A 208 6.89 -21.97 6.16
C GLU A 208 6.49 -20.74 6.97
N GLY A 209 7.35 -20.31 7.87
CA GLY A 209 7.14 -19.14 8.70
C GLY A 209 8.36 -18.89 9.55
N GLY A 210 8.42 -17.71 10.14
CA GLY A 210 9.57 -17.28 10.89
C GLY A 210 9.26 -16.07 11.76
N THR A 211 10.32 -15.59 12.40
CA THR A 211 10.28 -14.39 13.22
C THR A 211 11.49 -13.54 12.86
N PHE A 212 11.29 -12.24 12.77
CA PHE A 212 12.40 -11.29 12.68
C PHE A 212 12.23 -10.14 13.67
N ASP A 213 13.35 -9.54 14.07
CA ASP A 213 13.40 -8.40 14.97
C ASP A 213 13.43 -7.08 14.20
N ILE A 214 12.69 -6.08 14.67
CA ILE A 214 12.74 -4.72 14.16
C ILE A 214 13.77 -3.94 14.98
N VAL A 215 14.91 -3.68 14.37
CA VAL A 215 16.02 -2.92 14.97
C VAL A 215 15.78 -1.42 14.86
N GLU A 216 15.18 -0.97 13.76
CA GLU A 216 14.85 0.43 13.51
C GLU A 216 13.50 0.54 12.80
N LEU A 217 12.64 1.46 13.23
CA LEU A 217 11.40 1.80 12.54
C LEU A 217 11.14 3.29 12.71
N THR A 218 11.22 4.01 11.60
CA THR A 218 11.01 5.46 11.49
C THR A 218 10.19 5.74 10.22
N ASP A 219 9.80 7.00 10.01
CA ASP A 219 9.09 7.40 8.79
C ASP A 219 9.89 7.16 7.51
N ASN A 220 11.21 6.99 7.59
CA ASN A 220 12.10 6.91 6.42
C ASN A 220 12.92 5.61 6.37
N SER A 221 12.81 4.73 7.36
CA SER A 221 13.69 3.57 7.48
C SER A 221 13.06 2.48 8.33
N LEU A 222 13.13 1.25 7.82
CA LEU A 222 12.82 0.01 8.52
C LEU A 222 14.08 -0.87 8.44
N LYS A 223 14.62 -1.27 9.60
CA LYS A 223 15.72 -2.24 9.67
C LYS A 223 15.25 -3.48 10.39
N ILE A 224 15.48 -4.61 9.74
CA ILE A 224 15.07 -5.93 10.19
C ILE A 224 16.31 -6.79 10.37
N LEU A 225 16.36 -7.53 11.48
CA LEU A 225 17.35 -8.56 11.74
C LEU A 225 16.65 -9.92 11.74
N GLU A 226 17.08 -10.80 10.84
CA GLU A 226 16.63 -12.19 10.80
C GLU A 226 17.78 -13.13 11.16
N GLU A 227 17.51 -14.07 12.06
CA GLU A 227 18.47 -15.07 12.51
C GLU A 227 18.11 -16.44 11.94
N PHE A 228 19.05 -17.05 11.23
CA PHE A 228 18.89 -18.36 10.61
C PHE A 228 19.73 -19.41 11.35
N GLU A 229 19.16 -20.60 11.58
CA GLU A 229 19.87 -21.66 12.32
C GLU A 229 21.08 -22.16 11.53
N GLY A 230 22.28 -21.88 12.04
CA GLY A 230 23.53 -22.35 11.43
C GLY A 230 24.06 -21.47 10.29
N GLU A 231 23.43 -20.31 10.05
CA GLU A 231 23.87 -19.33 9.05
C GLU A 231 24.16 -17.97 9.71
N GLU A 232 24.74 -17.04 8.94
CA GLU A 232 24.93 -15.68 9.43
C GLU A 232 23.59 -14.95 9.49
N SER A 233 23.40 -14.11 10.52
CA SER A 233 22.22 -13.25 10.62
C SER A 233 22.17 -12.28 9.44
N GLU A 234 20.97 -12.00 8.95
CA GLU A 234 20.75 -11.03 7.87
C GLU A 234 20.20 -9.71 8.43
N MET A 235 20.84 -8.60 8.08
CA MET A 235 20.35 -7.24 8.35
C MET A 235 19.80 -6.60 7.07
N SER A 236 18.49 -6.49 6.97
CA SER A 236 17.81 -5.89 5.82
C SER A 236 17.45 -4.43 6.15
N THR A 237 17.76 -3.50 5.25
CA THR A 237 17.35 -2.08 5.36
C THR A 237 16.38 -1.72 4.25
N LEU A 238 15.20 -1.27 4.65
CA LEU A 238 14.13 -0.85 3.76
C LEU A 238 13.81 0.64 3.95
N VAL A 239 13.33 1.26 2.88
CA VAL A 239 12.82 2.64 2.89
C VAL A 239 11.36 2.64 2.44
N PRO A 240 10.54 3.63 2.84
CA PRO A 240 9.16 3.72 2.38
C PRO A 240 9.11 3.80 0.85
N LEU A 241 8.19 3.04 0.26
CA LEU A 241 7.86 3.18 -1.15
C LEU A 241 6.87 4.35 -1.29
N ASN A 242 7.34 5.44 -1.89
CA ASN A 242 6.51 6.60 -2.21
C ASN A 242 6.09 6.49 -3.69
N ASN A 243 4.79 6.25 -3.94
CA ASN A 243 4.20 6.31 -5.27
C ASN A 243 3.63 7.71 -5.55
#